data_AF-A0A357D517-F1
#
_entry.id   AF-A0A357D517-F1
#
_cell.length_a   1.000
_cell.length_b   1.000
_cell.length_c   1.000
_cell.angle_alpha   90.00
_cell.angle_beta   90.00
_cell.angle_gamma   90.00
#
_symmetry.space_group_name_H-M   'P 1'
#
loop_
_entity.id
_entity.type
_entity.pdbx_description
1 polymer ?
#
loop_
_entity_poly.entity_id
_entity_poly.type
_entity_poly.pdbx_seq_one_letter_code
_entity_poly.pdbx_strand_id
1 'polypeptide(L)'
;MQDIYNFPTEIAPIEAPFAMAQLRKPEFPAHTFDIRDFGAVEGGKIKNTAVFKKAIFAATQAGGGTVLVPRGKWLTGPIHLEDKINLHLTEGAEVLFSQDIADYLPAVYCRHEGINCYKYSPFIYANGKTNIAITGQGVLNGQGKPWWDLTAQEKAPGELLRAMADQDVPVEERIFIDDQNGRLRPAFIQPIVCRDILIEGVTILYGAFWTITPTYCENIIVRGVKIMSEGEYGHTPNGDGINPSSCKNVLIEYCYF
;
A
#
# COMPACT_ATOMS: atom_id res chain seq x y z
N MET A 1 -18.62 12.61 15.07
CA MET A 1 -17.45 11.91 14.49
C MET A 1 -16.25 12.51 15.18
N GLN A 2 -15.49 11.73 15.95
CA GLN A 2 -14.32 12.23 16.67
C GLN A 2 -13.31 12.74 15.63
N ASP A 3 -12.73 13.91 15.85
CA ASP A 3 -11.77 14.51 14.92
C ASP A 3 -10.44 13.74 15.00
N ILE A 4 -10.39 12.59 14.31
CA ILE A 4 -9.24 11.67 14.30
C ILE A 4 -8.01 12.24 13.59
N TYR A 5 -8.10 13.46 13.03
CA TYR A 5 -6.93 14.21 12.58
C TYR A 5 -6.26 15.00 13.70
N ASN A 6 -6.91 15.07 14.87
CA ASN A 6 -6.38 15.75 16.05
C ASN A 6 -5.65 14.75 16.96
N PHE A 7 -4.52 14.23 16.48
CA PHE A 7 -3.57 13.46 17.28
C PHE A 7 -2.21 14.18 17.37
N PRO A 8 -1.41 13.95 18.42
CA PRO A 8 -0.13 14.62 18.58
C PRO A 8 0.81 14.38 17.39
N THR A 9 1.44 15.44 16.89
CA THR A 9 2.41 15.34 15.78
C THR A 9 3.59 14.46 16.14
N GLU A 10 4.08 14.58 17.38
CA GLU A 10 5.20 13.80 17.92
C GLU A 10 4.74 12.43 18.39
N ILE A 11 5.61 11.43 18.24
CA ILE A 11 5.42 10.09 18.81
C ILE A 11 5.87 10.17 20.27
N ALA A 12 4.96 9.86 21.20
CA ALA A 12 5.30 9.79 22.61
C ALA A 12 6.32 8.66 22.86
N PRO A 13 7.13 8.73 23.94
CA PRO A 13 8.00 7.63 24.32
C PRO A 13 7.21 6.32 24.40
N ILE A 14 7.69 5.30 23.69
CA ILE A 14 7.04 4.00 23.61
C ILE A 14 7.32 3.25 24.92
N GLU A 15 6.26 3.06 25.71
CA GLU A 15 6.29 2.26 26.91
C GLU A 15 5.65 0.89 26.62
N ALA A 16 6.45 -0.17 26.69
CA ALA A 16 6.00 -1.54 26.48
C ALA A 16 6.51 -2.45 27.62
N PRO A 17 5.80 -3.55 27.95
CA PRO A 17 6.24 -4.50 28.99
C PRO A 17 7.44 -5.37 28.56
N PHE A 18 8.11 -5.03 27.47
CA PHE A 18 9.26 -5.70 26.90
C PHE A 18 10.21 -4.68 26.27
N ALA A 19 11.46 -5.07 26.02
CA ALA A 19 12.42 -4.23 25.34
C ALA A 19 11.92 -3.87 23.93
N MET A 20 11.61 -2.60 23.72
CA MET A 20 11.11 -2.08 22.45
C MET A 20 11.94 -0.87 22.06
N ALA A 21 12.37 -0.85 20.79
CA ALA A 21 13.07 0.31 20.24
C ALA A 21 12.13 1.52 20.23
N GLN A 22 12.66 2.69 20.57
CA GLN A 22 11.98 3.95 20.33
C GLN A 22 11.98 4.22 18.84
N LEU A 23 10.80 4.27 18.22
CA LEU A 23 10.66 4.48 16.79
C LEU A 23 10.70 5.97 16.46
N ARG A 24 11.25 6.30 15.30
CA ARG A 24 11.29 7.66 14.76
C ARG A 24 10.68 7.68 13.38
N LYS A 25 10.04 8.79 13.03
CA LYS A 25 9.58 9.00 11.67
C LYS A 25 10.78 9.01 10.70
N PRO A 26 10.64 8.40 9.51
CA PRO A 26 11.62 8.54 8.44
C PRO A 26 11.79 10.02 8.06
N GLU A 27 13.03 10.42 7.78
CA GLU A 27 13.37 11.78 7.36
C GLU A 27 13.61 11.82 5.84
N PHE A 28 13.15 12.89 5.19
CA PHE A 28 13.23 13.02 3.73
C PHE A 28 13.99 14.29 3.35
N PRO A 29 14.77 14.28 2.25
CA PRO A 29 15.30 15.50 1.67
C PRO A 29 14.19 16.53 1.43
N ALA A 30 14.52 17.82 1.61
CA ALA A 30 13.59 18.94 1.41
C ALA A 30 13.39 19.26 -0.09
N HIS A 31 13.04 18.23 -0.87
CA HIS A 31 12.70 18.31 -2.28
C HIS A 31 11.25 17.83 -2.46
N THR A 32 10.48 18.58 -3.24
CA THR A 32 9.08 18.27 -3.54
C THR A 32 8.89 18.13 -5.03
N PHE A 33 8.23 17.05 -5.43
CA PHE A 33 7.95 16.67 -6.80
C PHE A 33 6.43 16.59 -6.96
N ASP A 34 5.81 17.70 -7.35
CA ASP A 34 4.37 17.75 -7.59
C ASP A 34 4.03 17.01 -8.88
N ILE A 35 3.12 16.04 -8.82
CA ILE A 35 2.75 15.23 -9.99
C ILE A 35 2.25 16.06 -11.18
N ARG A 36 1.75 17.28 -10.96
CA ARG A 36 1.33 18.21 -12.02
C ARG A 36 2.51 18.67 -12.88
N ASP A 37 3.68 18.84 -12.29
CA ASP A 37 4.91 19.21 -13.01
C ASP A 37 5.39 18.09 -13.96
N PHE A 38 4.88 16.88 -13.77
CA PHE A 38 5.13 15.70 -14.60
C PHE A 38 4.00 15.41 -15.61
N GLY A 39 3.00 16.30 -15.68
CA GLY A 39 1.88 16.21 -16.61
C GLY A 39 0.68 15.42 -16.08
N ALA A 40 0.47 15.37 -14.76
CA ALA A 40 -0.74 14.75 -14.20
C ALA A 40 -2.00 15.46 -14.70
N VAL A 41 -3.00 14.68 -15.09
CA VAL A 41 -4.31 15.16 -15.51
C VAL A 41 -5.32 14.81 -14.43
N GLU A 42 -5.91 15.84 -13.84
CA GLU A 42 -6.95 15.73 -12.81
C GLU A 42 -8.28 15.24 -13.42
N GLY A 43 -9.19 14.77 -12.57
CA GLY A 43 -10.59 14.51 -12.90
C GLY A 43 -10.98 13.04 -12.81
N GLY A 44 -10.07 12.17 -12.37
CA GLY A 44 -10.34 10.76 -12.10
C GLY A 44 -10.66 9.90 -13.34
N LYS A 45 -10.39 10.40 -14.55
CA LYS A 45 -10.69 9.71 -15.82
C LYS A 45 -9.45 9.26 -16.58
N ILE A 46 -8.37 10.05 -16.52
CA ILE A 46 -7.12 9.76 -17.21
C ILE A 46 -6.18 9.03 -16.25
N LYS A 47 -5.63 7.88 -16.67
CA LYS A 47 -4.66 7.12 -15.88
C LYS A 47 -3.33 7.89 -15.81
N ASN A 48 -2.94 8.29 -14.61
CA ASN A 48 -1.71 9.01 -14.28
C ASN A 48 -0.55 8.06 -13.90
N THR A 49 -0.66 6.76 -14.15
CA THR A 49 0.33 5.75 -13.74
C THR A 49 1.75 6.08 -14.19
N ALA A 50 1.91 6.50 -15.46
CA ALA A 50 3.21 6.88 -15.99
C ALA A 50 3.72 8.20 -15.38
N VAL A 51 2.83 9.09 -14.96
CA VAL A 51 3.18 10.35 -14.31
C VAL A 51 3.71 10.11 -12.90
N PHE A 52 3.03 9.27 -12.10
CA PHE A 52 3.53 8.83 -10.80
C PHE A 52 4.93 8.20 -10.91
N LYS A 53 5.13 7.30 -11.89
CA LYS A 53 6.44 6.70 -12.16
C LYS A 53 7.51 7.74 -12.47
N LYS A 54 7.20 8.75 -13.29
CA LYS A 54 8.14 9.84 -13.60
C LYS A 54 8.49 10.70 -12.38
N ALA A 55 7.49 11.07 -11.57
CA ALA A 55 7.71 11.87 -10.37
C ALA A 55 8.56 11.13 -9.33
N ILE A 56 8.26 9.85 -9.08
CA ILE A 56 9.05 8.99 -8.20
C ILE A 56 10.46 8.83 -8.73
N PHE A 57 10.63 8.56 -10.03
CA PHE A 57 11.95 8.46 -10.64
C PHE A 57 12.77 9.75 -10.45
N ALA A 58 12.19 10.92 -10.72
CA ALA A 58 12.86 12.20 -10.52
C ALA A 58 13.27 12.44 -9.05
N ALA A 59 12.37 12.08 -8.11
CA ALA A 59 12.67 12.15 -6.68
C ALA A 59 13.83 11.22 -6.29
N THR A 60 13.86 9.99 -6.80
CA THR A 60 14.95 9.05 -6.58
C THR A 60 16.28 9.59 -7.13
N GLN A 61 16.29 10.18 -8.33
CA GLN A 61 17.49 10.79 -8.92
C GLN A 61 18.02 11.98 -8.11
N ALA A 62 17.14 12.68 -7.38
CA ALA A 62 17.52 13.75 -6.46
C ALA A 62 17.95 13.23 -5.07
N GLY A 63 18.03 11.91 -4.87
CA GLY A 63 18.41 11.29 -3.59
C GLY A 63 17.26 11.09 -2.61
N GLY A 64 16.01 11.26 -3.06
CA GLY A 64 14.79 11.15 -2.28
C GLY A 64 14.04 12.47 -2.15
N GLY A 65 12.86 12.40 -1.54
CA GLY A 65 12.03 13.57 -1.28
C GLY A 65 10.54 13.23 -1.22
N THR A 66 9.72 14.27 -1.33
CA THR A 66 8.26 14.16 -1.30
C THR A 66 7.69 14.18 -2.71
N VAL A 67 6.98 13.11 -3.09
CA VAL A 67 6.11 13.11 -4.27
C VAL A 67 4.74 13.64 -3.83
N LEU A 68 4.40 14.85 -4.25
CA LEU A 68 3.21 15.57 -3.81
C LEU A 68 2.02 15.25 -4.72
N VAL A 69 0.94 14.78 -4.12
CA VAL A 69 -0.38 14.61 -4.73
C VAL A 69 -1.28 15.72 -4.22
N PRO A 70 -1.52 16.78 -5.03
CA PRO A 70 -2.32 17.91 -4.60
C PRO A 70 -3.82 17.57 -4.59
N ARG A 71 -4.64 18.47 -4.06
CA ARG A 71 -6.10 18.40 -4.13
C ARG A 71 -6.57 18.07 -5.55
N GLY A 72 -7.54 17.17 -5.66
CA GLY A 72 -8.09 16.72 -6.93
C GLY A 72 -8.27 15.20 -6.99
N LYS A 73 -8.84 14.71 -8.09
CA LYS A 73 -9.04 13.27 -8.34
C LYS A 73 -8.02 12.73 -9.32
N TRP A 74 -7.22 11.75 -8.90
CA TRP A 74 -6.08 11.22 -9.66
C TRP A 74 -6.23 9.72 -9.89
N LEU A 75 -6.73 9.33 -11.07
CA LEU A 75 -6.81 7.92 -11.46
C LEU A 75 -5.41 7.38 -11.77
N THR A 76 -5.08 6.19 -11.28
CA THR A 76 -3.79 5.52 -11.53
C THR A 76 -3.91 4.00 -11.40
N GLY A 77 -3.01 3.26 -12.06
CA GLY A 77 -2.71 1.88 -11.71
C GLY A 77 -1.83 1.81 -10.44
N PRO A 78 -1.05 0.74 -10.23
CA PRO A 78 -0.23 0.60 -9.04
C PRO A 78 0.88 1.66 -8.97
N ILE A 79 1.19 2.07 -7.74
CA ILE A 79 2.31 2.97 -7.41
C ILE A 79 3.42 2.14 -6.75
N HIS A 80 4.61 2.13 -7.34
CA HIS A 80 5.78 1.44 -6.78
C HIS A 80 6.71 2.47 -6.16
N LEU A 81 6.94 2.38 -4.84
CA LEU A 81 7.81 3.30 -4.11
C LEU A 81 9.27 2.84 -4.20
N GLU A 82 10.17 3.82 -4.12
CA GLU A 82 11.62 3.65 -4.07
C GLU A 82 12.16 4.13 -2.73
N ASP A 83 13.46 3.93 -2.48
CA ASP A 83 14.12 4.42 -1.27
C ASP A 83 13.94 5.93 -1.08
N LYS A 84 13.71 6.36 0.17
CA LYS A 84 13.62 7.78 0.55
C LYS A 84 12.51 8.54 -0.17
N ILE A 85 11.39 7.88 -0.46
CA ILE A 85 10.19 8.50 -1.05
C ILE A 85 9.10 8.65 -0.01
N ASN A 86 8.59 9.88 0.14
CA ASN A 86 7.33 10.17 0.80
C ASN A 86 6.25 10.47 -0.25
N LEU A 87 5.27 9.59 -0.40
CA LEU A 87 4.06 9.87 -1.18
C LEU A 87 3.10 10.67 -0.30
N HIS A 88 3.01 11.98 -0.53
CA HIS A 88 2.22 12.89 0.30
C HIS A 88 0.93 13.34 -0.39
N LEU A 89 -0.22 13.00 0.18
CA LEU A 89 -1.54 13.37 -0.33
C LEU A 89 -2.11 14.52 0.49
N THR A 90 -2.23 15.71 -0.12
CA THR A 90 -2.81 16.88 0.56
C THR A 90 -4.30 16.67 0.86
N GLU A 91 -4.85 17.45 1.80
CA GLU A 91 -6.29 17.48 2.06
C GLU A 91 -7.10 17.75 0.77
N GLY A 92 -8.08 16.89 0.52
CA GLY A 92 -8.91 16.94 -0.70
C GLY A 92 -8.27 16.28 -1.93
N ALA A 93 -7.09 15.66 -1.80
CA ALA A 93 -6.58 14.73 -2.81
C ALA A 93 -7.31 13.38 -2.69
N GLU A 94 -7.70 12.81 -3.81
CA GLU A 94 -8.25 11.45 -3.91
C GLU A 94 -7.50 10.70 -5.02
N VAL A 95 -6.70 9.71 -4.64
CA VAL A 95 -6.07 8.78 -5.59
C VAL A 95 -7.04 7.63 -5.81
N LEU A 96 -7.49 7.47 -7.05
CA LEU A 96 -8.39 6.42 -7.49
C LEU A 96 -7.55 5.32 -8.12
N PHE A 97 -7.55 4.12 -7.54
CA PHE A 97 -6.84 2.98 -8.11
C PHE A 97 -7.69 2.31 -9.18
N SER A 98 -7.06 1.95 -10.30
CA SER A 98 -7.72 1.44 -11.49
C SER A 98 -8.53 0.18 -11.21
N GLN A 99 -9.69 0.10 -11.86
CA GLN A 99 -10.57 -1.06 -11.87
C GLN A 99 -10.18 -2.10 -12.93
N ASP A 100 -9.22 -1.76 -13.78
CA ASP A 100 -8.67 -2.65 -14.80
C ASP A 100 -7.60 -3.55 -14.16
N ILE A 101 -7.93 -4.85 -14.01
CA ILE A 101 -7.06 -5.87 -13.40
C ILE A 101 -5.71 -5.96 -14.12
N ALA A 102 -5.69 -5.71 -15.44
CA ALA A 102 -4.46 -5.81 -16.23
C ALA A 102 -3.43 -4.72 -15.89
N ASP A 103 -3.84 -3.60 -15.27
CA ASP A 103 -2.91 -2.54 -14.84
C ASP A 103 -1.96 -3.01 -13.73
N TYR A 104 -2.29 -4.10 -13.05
CA TYR A 104 -1.51 -4.64 -11.92
C TYR A 104 -0.57 -5.78 -12.35
N LEU A 105 -0.35 -5.90 -13.66
CA LEU A 105 0.66 -6.74 -14.27
C LEU A 105 1.93 -5.93 -14.62
N PRO A 106 3.11 -6.56 -14.72
CA PRO A 106 3.38 -7.98 -14.51
C PRO A 106 3.29 -8.40 -13.04
N ALA A 107 3.31 -9.72 -12.78
CA ALA A 107 3.32 -10.24 -11.43
C ALA A 107 4.53 -9.72 -10.63
N VAL A 108 4.33 -9.48 -9.33
CA VAL A 108 5.40 -9.08 -8.41
C VAL A 108 5.47 -10.05 -7.23
N TYR A 109 6.64 -10.11 -6.61
CA TYR A 109 6.87 -10.90 -5.40
C TYR A 109 6.01 -10.38 -4.24
N CYS A 110 5.18 -11.24 -3.69
CA CYS A 110 4.20 -10.91 -2.66
C CYS A 110 4.09 -12.05 -1.65
N ARG A 111 3.25 -11.83 -0.64
CA ARG A 111 2.77 -12.88 0.26
C ARG A 111 1.24 -12.89 0.24
N HIS A 112 0.65 -14.06 0.02
CA HIS A 112 -0.80 -14.27 0.07
C HIS A 112 -1.14 -15.27 1.17
N GLU A 113 -1.96 -14.85 2.15
CA GLU A 113 -2.41 -15.67 3.28
C GLU A 113 -1.28 -16.47 3.97
N GLY A 114 -0.11 -15.86 4.09
CA GLY A 114 1.05 -16.46 4.77
C GLY A 114 2.06 -17.17 3.86
N ILE A 115 1.80 -17.29 2.55
CA ILE A 115 2.68 -18.00 1.61
C ILE A 115 3.26 -17.03 0.57
N ASN A 116 4.58 -17.09 0.36
CA ASN A 116 5.25 -16.27 -0.66
C ASN A 116 4.92 -16.80 -2.07
N CYS A 117 4.62 -15.88 -2.99
CA CYS A 117 4.25 -16.18 -4.38
C CYS A 117 4.47 -14.94 -5.27
N TYR A 118 4.23 -15.09 -6.57
CA TYR A 118 4.09 -13.99 -7.52
C TYR A 118 2.61 -13.82 -7.90
N LYS A 119 2.09 -12.60 -7.80
CA LYS A 119 0.68 -12.27 -8.09
C LYS A 119 0.56 -10.82 -8.57
N TYR A 120 -0.66 -10.36 -8.82
CA TYR A 120 -0.93 -8.96 -9.17
C TYR A 120 -0.28 -8.00 -8.17
N SER A 121 0.25 -6.89 -8.69
CA SER A 121 0.83 -5.82 -7.87
C SER A 121 -0.16 -5.31 -6.82
N PRO A 122 0.29 -5.12 -5.57
CA PRO A 122 -0.38 -4.27 -4.60
C PRO A 122 -0.62 -2.87 -5.17
N PHE A 123 -1.66 -2.18 -4.69
CA PHE A 123 -2.02 -0.84 -5.17
C PHE A 123 -0.89 0.17 -4.88
N ILE A 124 -0.29 0.08 -3.70
CA ILE A 124 0.98 0.71 -3.36
C ILE A 124 1.96 -0.36 -2.91
N TYR A 125 3.09 -0.48 -3.60
CA TYR A 125 4.05 -1.56 -3.43
C TYR A 125 5.46 -1.03 -3.22
N ALA A 126 6.23 -1.71 -2.38
CA ALA A 126 7.66 -1.50 -2.22
C ALA A 126 8.32 -2.84 -1.89
N ASN A 127 9.45 -3.16 -2.52
CA ASN A 127 10.20 -4.37 -2.21
C ASN A 127 11.68 -4.04 -2.00
N GLY A 128 12.21 -4.39 -0.83
CA GLY A 128 13.61 -4.15 -0.50
C GLY A 128 13.97 -2.68 -0.32
N LYS A 129 13.01 -1.84 0.08
CA LYS A 129 13.18 -0.37 0.17
C LYS A 129 13.30 0.10 1.61
N THR A 130 14.02 1.20 1.80
CA THR A 130 14.26 1.81 3.11
C THR A 130 13.77 3.26 3.11
N ASN A 131 13.26 3.72 4.25
CA ASN A 131 12.88 5.11 4.47
C ASN A 131 11.75 5.53 3.52
N ILE A 132 10.60 4.87 3.62
CA ILE A 132 9.44 5.11 2.75
C ILE A 132 8.27 5.64 3.57
N ALA A 133 7.49 6.55 2.98
CA ALA A 133 6.31 7.07 3.64
C ALA A 133 5.11 7.27 2.71
N ILE A 134 3.93 7.16 3.30
CA ILE A 134 2.63 7.52 2.72
C ILE A 134 1.96 8.44 3.74
N THR A 135 1.83 9.72 3.43
CA THR A 135 1.43 10.74 4.42
C THR A 135 0.37 11.69 3.90
N GLY A 136 -0.22 12.46 4.81
CA GLY A 136 -1.15 13.55 4.51
C GLY A 136 -2.60 13.22 4.87
N GLN A 137 -3.53 14.03 4.40
CA GLN A 137 -4.97 13.92 4.74
C GLN A 137 -5.84 13.60 3.51
N GLY A 138 -5.20 13.14 2.43
CA GLY A 138 -5.91 12.68 1.24
C GLY A 138 -6.48 11.27 1.40
N VAL A 139 -7.19 10.87 0.36
CA VAL A 139 -7.90 9.60 0.24
C VAL A 139 -7.20 8.69 -0.76
N LEU A 140 -6.97 7.44 -0.37
CA LEU A 140 -6.57 6.32 -1.21
C LEU A 140 -7.81 5.45 -1.45
N ASN A 141 -8.40 5.53 -2.63
CA ASN A 141 -9.64 4.83 -2.98
C ASN A 141 -9.34 3.68 -3.93
N GLY A 142 -9.48 2.46 -3.44
CA GLY A 142 -9.16 1.23 -4.15
C GLY A 142 -10.12 0.87 -5.28
N GLN A 143 -11.34 1.44 -5.28
CA GLN A 143 -12.41 1.11 -6.21
C GLN A 143 -12.63 -0.41 -6.36
N GLY A 144 -12.49 -1.16 -5.26
CA GLY A 144 -12.16 -2.60 -5.26
C GLY A 144 -13.19 -3.57 -5.85
N LYS A 145 -14.41 -3.12 -6.20
CA LYS A 145 -15.49 -4.00 -6.63
C LYS A 145 -15.11 -5.05 -7.70
N PRO A 146 -14.38 -4.72 -8.79
CA PRO A 146 -13.97 -5.72 -9.79
C PRO A 146 -13.15 -6.86 -9.20
N TRP A 147 -12.38 -6.59 -8.14
CA TRP A 147 -11.65 -7.61 -7.41
C TRP A 147 -12.57 -8.47 -6.56
N TRP A 148 -13.58 -7.89 -5.91
CA TRP A 148 -14.50 -8.63 -5.05
C TRP A 148 -15.30 -9.68 -5.82
N ASP A 149 -15.62 -9.39 -7.09
CA ASP A 149 -16.28 -10.32 -8.00
C ASP A 149 -15.40 -11.57 -8.29
N LEU A 150 -14.08 -11.52 -8.03
CA LEU A 150 -13.16 -12.66 -8.11
C LEU A 150 -13.06 -13.49 -6.82
N THR A 151 -13.61 -13.03 -5.69
CA THR A 151 -13.43 -13.68 -4.38
C THR A 151 -13.82 -15.16 -4.39
N ALA A 152 -14.95 -15.50 -5.03
CA ALA A 152 -15.43 -16.88 -5.11
C ALA A 152 -14.48 -17.81 -5.90
N GLN A 153 -13.65 -17.23 -6.78
CA GLN A 153 -12.71 -17.95 -7.64
C GLN A 153 -11.35 -18.16 -6.97
N GLU A 154 -11.07 -17.53 -5.82
CA GLU A 154 -9.76 -17.61 -5.14
C GLU A 154 -9.55 -18.86 -4.30
N LYS A 155 -10.61 -19.61 -3.99
CA LYS A 155 -10.50 -20.80 -3.13
C LYS A 155 -9.54 -21.83 -3.72
N ALA A 156 -9.76 -22.26 -4.97
CA ALA A 156 -8.91 -23.26 -5.61
C ALA A 156 -7.46 -22.77 -5.84
N PRO A 157 -7.21 -21.53 -6.30
CA PRO A 157 -5.86 -20.96 -6.38
C PRO A 157 -5.16 -20.88 -5.02
N GLY A 158 -5.88 -20.53 -3.95
CA GLY A 158 -5.33 -20.52 -2.58
C GLY A 158 -4.97 -21.92 -2.07
N GLU A 159 -5.78 -22.93 -2.38
CA GLU A 159 -5.46 -24.34 -2.10
C GLU A 159 -4.25 -24.84 -2.91
N LEU A 160 -4.17 -24.47 -4.19
CA LEU A 160 -3.01 -24.77 -5.03
C LEU A 160 -1.73 -24.13 -4.49
N LEU A 161 -1.77 -22.86 -4.08
CA LEU A 161 -0.61 -22.18 -3.48
C LEU A 161 -0.13 -22.89 -2.20
N ARG A 162 -1.05 -23.36 -1.36
CA ARG A 162 -0.72 -24.17 -0.17
C ARG A 162 -0.04 -25.48 -0.57
N ALA A 163 -0.60 -26.21 -1.53
CA ALA A 163 -0.02 -27.45 -2.01
C ALA A 163 1.38 -27.26 -2.63
N MET A 164 1.60 -26.19 -3.41
CA MET A 164 2.91 -25.84 -3.95
C MET A 164 3.92 -25.53 -2.84
N ALA A 165 3.48 -24.88 -1.75
CA ALA A 165 4.34 -24.61 -0.60
C ALA A 165 4.70 -25.88 0.17
N ASP A 166 3.73 -26.77 0.41
CA ASP A 166 3.94 -28.06 1.08
C ASP A 166 4.88 -29.00 0.30
N GLN A 167 4.98 -28.80 -1.02
CA GLN A 167 5.85 -29.54 -1.93
C GLN A 167 7.18 -28.85 -2.20
N ASP A 168 7.49 -27.76 -1.49
CA ASP A 168 8.72 -26.97 -1.66
C ASP A 168 8.95 -26.47 -3.10
N VAL A 169 7.87 -26.26 -3.88
CA VAL A 169 7.97 -25.67 -5.23
C VAL A 169 8.64 -24.30 -5.13
N PRO A 170 9.65 -23.95 -5.93
CA PRO A 170 10.31 -22.64 -5.85
C PRO A 170 9.33 -21.47 -5.95
N VAL A 171 9.57 -20.37 -5.25
CA VAL A 171 8.59 -19.26 -5.15
C VAL A 171 8.38 -18.57 -6.51
N GLU A 172 9.43 -18.47 -7.31
CA GLU A 172 9.42 -17.98 -8.68
C GLU A 172 8.50 -18.76 -9.63
N GLU A 173 8.14 -20.01 -9.29
CA GLU A 173 7.20 -20.83 -10.05
C GLU A 173 5.75 -20.67 -9.56
N ARG A 174 5.53 -20.05 -8.39
CA ARG A 174 4.21 -19.85 -7.77
C ARG A 174 3.54 -18.58 -8.30
N ILE A 175 3.12 -18.59 -9.56
CA ILE A 175 2.58 -17.41 -10.27
C ILE A 175 1.05 -17.47 -10.35
N PHE A 176 0.33 -16.44 -9.88
CA PHE A 176 -1.13 -16.41 -9.76
C PHE A 176 -1.77 -15.14 -10.35
N ILE A 177 -1.74 -15.02 -11.68
CA ILE A 177 -2.18 -13.81 -12.42
C ILE A 177 -3.07 -14.10 -13.65
N ASP A 178 -3.51 -15.34 -13.84
CA ASP A 178 -4.26 -15.76 -15.02
C ASP A 178 -5.06 -17.03 -14.72
N ASP A 179 -5.57 -17.71 -15.76
CA ASP A 179 -6.37 -18.93 -15.61
C ASP A 179 -5.52 -20.21 -15.47
N GLN A 180 -4.19 -20.15 -15.60
CA GLN A 180 -3.32 -21.33 -15.50
C GLN A 180 -3.26 -21.85 -14.07
N ASN A 181 -2.86 -20.98 -13.13
CA ASN A 181 -2.85 -21.27 -11.69
C ASN A 181 -3.99 -20.56 -10.95
N GLY A 182 -4.72 -19.70 -11.65
CA GLY A 182 -5.77 -18.85 -11.10
C GLY A 182 -5.27 -17.49 -10.63
N ARG A 183 -6.22 -16.68 -10.18
CA ARG A 183 -6.02 -15.26 -9.84
C ARG A 183 -6.11 -15.09 -8.33
N LEU A 184 -5.16 -14.36 -7.75
CA LEU A 184 -5.19 -13.97 -6.33
C LEU A 184 -5.15 -12.45 -6.19
N ARG A 185 -6.20 -11.83 -5.62
CA ARG A 185 -6.43 -10.39 -5.41
C ARG A 185 -5.30 -9.71 -4.65
N PRO A 186 -4.78 -8.56 -5.11
CA PRO A 186 -3.68 -7.87 -4.46
C PRO A 186 -4.09 -7.23 -3.12
N ALA A 187 -3.12 -7.04 -2.22
CA ALA A 187 -3.30 -6.17 -1.05
C ALA A 187 -3.34 -4.69 -1.47
N PHE A 188 -3.82 -3.80 -0.59
CA PHE A 188 -3.80 -2.37 -0.88
C PHE A 188 -2.37 -1.81 -0.77
N ILE A 189 -1.80 -1.79 0.42
CA ILE A 189 -0.45 -1.28 0.70
C ILE A 189 0.40 -2.46 1.18
N GLN A 190 1.47 -2.78 0.44
CA GLN A 190 2.37 -3.88 0.79
C GLN A 190 3.84 -3.47 0.57
N PRO A 191 4.50 -2.96 1.62
CA PRO A 191 5.95 -3.01 1.69
C PRO A 191 6.39 -4.43 2.09
N ILE A 192 7.32 -5.01 1.34
CA ILE A 192 7.89 -6.33 1.59
C ILE A 192 9.42 -6.25 1.65
N VAL A 193 10.04 -6.82 2.69
CA VAL A 193 11.50 -6.72 2.92
C VAL A 193 11.96 -5.25 3.04
N CYS A 194 11.13 -4.39 3.64
CA CYS A 194 11.40 -2.96 3.75
C CYS A 194 11.76 -2.54 5.18
N ARG A 195 12.35 -1.35 5.34
CA ARG A 195 12.69 -0.78 6.66
C ARG A 195 12.34 0.71 6.75
N ASP A 196 12.06 1.18 7.96
CA ASP A 196 11.82 2.59 8.26
C ASP A 196 10.63 3.12 7.47
N ILE A 197 9.44 2.64 7.85
CA ILE A 197 8.18 2.82 7.12
C ILE A 197 7.23 3.70 7.93
N LEU A 198 6.67 4.72 7.30
CA LEU A 198 5.61 5.55 7.87
C LEU A 198 4.35 5.54 7.00
N ILE A 199 3.21 5.23 7.61
CA ILE A 199 1.90 5.44 7.00
C ILE A 199 1.09 6.31 7.96
N GLU A 200 0.82 7.56 7.59
CA GLU A 200 0.29 8.57 8.51
C GLU A 200 -0.84 9.40 7.91
N GLY A 201 -1.95 9.52 8.64
CA GLY A 201 -3.04 10.46 8.37
C GLY A 201 -3.99 10.12 7.21
N VAL A 202 -3.56 9.32 6.24
CA VAL A 202 -4.37 9.04 5.04
C VAL A 202 -5.65 8.27 5.37
N THR A 203 -6.68 8.48 4.56
CA THR A 203 -7.88 7.64 4.55
C THR A 203 -7.77 6.60 3.44
N ILE A 204 -8.07 5.33 3.73
CA ILE A 204 -8.03 4.21 2.80
C ILE A 204 -9.43 3.63 2.66
N LEU A 205 -9.93 3.56 1.43
CA LEU A 205 -11.29 3.11 1.11
C LEU A 205 -11.24 1.93 0.14
N TYR A 206 -12.07 0.91 0.38
CA TYR A 206 -12.50 -0.06 -0.63
C TYR A 206 -11.36 -0.77 -1.39
N GLY A 207 -10.46 -1.42 -0.65
CA GLY A 207 -9.36 -2.21 -1.22
C GLY A 207 -9.83 -3.47 -1.97
N ALA A 208 -8.89 -4.24 -2.51
CA ALA A 208 -9.18 -5.52 -3.17
C ALA A 208 -9.20 -6.72 -2.20
N PHE A 209 -8.36 -6.66 -1.17
CA PHE A 209 -8.07 -7.69 -0.17
C PHE A 209 -7.57 -6.97 1.12
N TRP A 210 -6.66 -7.57 1.88
CA TRP A 210 -6.03 -6.95 3.06
C TRP A 210 -5.48 -5.53 2.77
N THR A 211 -5.63 -4.62 3.73
CA THR A 211 -5.36 -3.20 3.51
C THR A 211 -3.88 -2.85 3.70
N ILE A 212 -3.34 -2.85 4.93
CA ILE A 212 -1.93 -2.52 5.19
C ILE A 212 -1.18 -3.77 5.61
N THR A 213 -0.30 -4.29 4.75
CA THR A 213 0.30 -5.63 4.88
C THR A 213 1.83 -5.63 4.85
N PRO A 214 2.52 -4.92 5.78
CA PRO A 214 3.96 -4.99 5.83
C PRO A 214 4.42 -6.42 6.09
N THR A 215 5.38 -6.89 5.29
CA THR A 215 5.82 -8.29 5.31
C THR A 215 7.35 -8.36 5.35
N TYR A 216 7.93 -9.05 6.33
CA TYR A 216 9.39 -9.08 6.55
C TYR A 216 10.00 -7.68 6.74
N CYS A 217 9.26 -6.77 7.38
CA CYS A 217 9.65 -5.37 7.54
C CYS A 217 10.09 -5.05 8.98
N GLU A 218 10.92 -4.01 9.13
CA GLU A 218 11.37 -3.52 10.44
C GLU A 218 11.19 -2.00 10.56
N ASN A 219 10.91 -1.51 11.78
CA ASN A 219 10.67 -0.10 12.11
C ASN A 219 9.49 0.49 11.34
N ILE A 220 8.28 0.17 11.81
CA ILE A 220 7.02 0.49 11.13
C ILE A 220 6.18 1.36 12.04
N ILE A 221 5.72 2.48 11.51
CA ILE A 221 4.79 3.37 12.19
C ILE A 221 3.55 3.50 11.30
N VAL A 222 2.39 3.10 11.82
CA VAL A 222 1.09 3.37 11.21
C VAL A 222 0.27 4.19 12.18
N ARG A 223 -0.05 5.44 11.84
CA ARG A 223 -0.70 6.34 12.79
C ARG A 223 -1.71 7.29 12.19
N GLY A 224 -2.83 7.50 12.88
CA GLY A 224 -3.87 8.41 12.40
C GLY A 224 -4.51 8.00 11.07
N VAL A 225 -4.38 6.73 10.68
CA VAL A 225 -4.94 6.22 9.43
C VAL A 225 -6.39 5.86 9.64
N LYS A 226 -7.24 6.19 8.68
CA LYS A 226 -8.64 5.73 8.63
C LYS A 226 -8.78 4.65 7.58
N ILE A 227 -9.29 3.48 7.96
CA ILE A 227 -9.58 2.39 7.03
C ILE A 227 -11.09 2.19 7.00
N MET A 228 -11.67 2.19 5.79
CA MET A 228 -13.08 1.90 5.58
C MET A 228 -13.22 0.76 4.56
N SER A 229 -13.51 -0.43 5.07
CA SER A 229 -13.75 -1.62 4.26
C SER A 229 -15.22 -1.79 3.88
N GLU A 230 -16.12 -0.98 4.45
CA GLU A 230 -17.55 -0.92 4.13
C GLU A 230 -17.95 0.48 3.64
N GLY A 231 -18.87 0.55 2.67
CA GLY A 231 -19.44 1.81 2.21
C GLY A 231 -20.10 1.71 0.85
N GLU A 232 -19.91 2.74 0.01
CA GLU A 232 -20.65 2.94 -1.25
C GLU A 232 -20.60 1.74 -2.20
N TYR A 233 -19.46 1.06 -2.29
CA TYR A 233 -19.29 -0.08 -3.19
C TYR A 233 -19.78 -1.41 -2.59
N GLY A 234 -19.96 -1.47 -1.27
CA GLY A 234 -20.25 -2.68 -0.50
C GLY A 234 -19.19 -3.00 0.55
N HIS A 235 -19.13 -4.27 0.96
CA HIS A 235 -18.15 -4.79 1.92
C HIS A 235 -16.95 -5.40 1.18
N THR A 236 -15.75 -4.96 1.52
CA THR A 236 -14.48 -5.50 0.98
C THR A 236 -14.23 -6.89 1.57
N PRO A 237 -14.33 -7.98 0.79
CA PRO A 237 -14.09 -9.32 1.30
C PRO A 237 -12.62 -9.46 1.69
N ASN A 238 -12.34 -9.95 2.90
CA ASN A 238 -11.00 -9.97 3.48
C ASN A 238 -10.37 -8.56 3.54
N GLY A 239 -11.18 -7.53 3.82
CA GLY A 239 -10.74 -6.15 3.97
C GLY A 239 -10.12 -5.86 5.35
N ASP A 240 -9.22 -6.73 5.82
CA ASP A 240 -8.51 -6.58 7.08
C ASP A 240 -7.80 -5.22 7.15
N GLY A 241 -7.71 -4.64 8.35
CA GLY A 241 -7.09 -3.33 8.57
C GLY A 241 -5.57 -3.34 8.40
N ILE A 242 -4.84 -3.76 9.44
CA ILE A 242 -3.37 -3.79 9.43
C ILE A 242 -2.90 -5.20 9.80
N ASN A 243 -2.08 -5.81 8.94
CA ASN A 243 -1.60 -7.18 9.07
C ASN A 243 -0.05 -7.23 9.04
N PRO A 244 0.64 -6.91 10.15
CA PRO A 244 2.10 -7.08 10.22
C PRO A 244 2.46 -8.56 10.16
N SER A 245 3.18 -8.96 9.10
CA SER A 245 3.53 -10.36 8.85
C SER A 245 5.04 -10.54 8.94
N SER A 246 5.52 -11.29 9.94
CA SER A 246 6.96 -11.47 10.18
C SER A 246 7.73 -10.14 10.29
N CYS A 247 7.14 -9.16 10.98
CA CYS A 247 7.70 -7.83 11.16
C CYS A 247 8.30 -7.62 12.56
N LYS A 248 9.14 -6.60 12.71
CA LYS A 248 9.79 -6.23 13.97
C LYS A 248 9.70 -4.71 14.22
N ASN A 249 9.56 -4.32 15.49
CA ASN A 249 9.39 -2.93 15.94
C ASN A 249 8.25 -2.20 15.18
N VAL A 250 7.02 -2.50 15.56
CA VAL A 250 5.81 -1.97 14.92
C VAL A 250 5.02 -1.14 15.93
N LEU A 251 4.68 0.09 15.58
CA LEU A 251 3.78 0.97 16.34
C LEU A 251 2.52 1.25 15.50
N ILE A 252 1.36 0.99 16.09
CA ILE A 252 0.05 1.30 15.51
C ILE A 252 -0.71 2.13 16.54
N GLU A 253 -1.04 3.38 16.22
CA GLU A 253 -1.68 4.31 17.16
C GLU A 253 -2.65 5.28 16.48
N TYR A 254 -3.67 5.73 17.20
CA TYR A 254 -4.64 6.74 16.71
C TYR A 254 -5.37 6.37 15.40
N CYS A 255 -5.41 5.10 15.01
CA CYS A 255 -6.10 4.65 13.80
C CYS A 255 -7.61 4.44 14.03
N TYR A 256 -8.37 4.56 12.95
CA TYR A 256 -9.81 4.25 12.89
C TYR A 256 -10.03 3.08 11.93
N PHE A 257 -10.84 2.09 12.36
CA PHE A 257 -11.22 0.90 11.60
C PHE A 257 -12.74 0.76 11.55
#